data_AF-G8RYJ1-F1
#
_entry.id   AF-G8RYJ1-F1
#
_cell.length_a   1.000
_cell.length_b   1.000
_cell.length_c   1.000
_cell.angle_alpha   90.00
_cell.angle_beta   90.00
_cell.angle_gamma   90.00
#
_symmetry.space_group_name_H-M   'P 1'
#
loop_
_entity.id
_entity.type
_entity.pdbx_description
1 polymer ?
#
loop_
_entity_poly.entity_id
_entity_poly.type
_entity_poly.pdbx_seq_one_letter_code
_entity_poly.pdbx_strand_id
1 'polypeptide(L)'
;MSYKIDPDVLGKVAKQVVGLPLENGELITRAIEALADEYPDLIDRTPGRWVGSKAGGILGKVRFLYFSPREYIVIFGSPSGTQGFSGRYKHVDVHKFLIAGQIDWYDVESDDLFASTLLPGEHAHMVRGQARGMTIHPGSWHIEYGRGAVATTLPFAMVDTLLVSLELESVRRSTVEFAKLVRRQLRR
;
A
#
# COMPACT_ATOMS: atom_id res chain seq x y z
N MET A 1 9.17 20.46 7.99
CA MET A 1 9.73 19.60 6.92
C MET A 1 8.59 19.24 5.99
N SER A 2 8.74 19.43 4.68
CA SER A 2 7.67 19.21 3.70
C SER A 2 7.65 17.76 3.24
N TYR A 3 6.46 17.17 3.16
CA TYR A 3 6.21 15.93 2.42
C TYR A 3 6.24 16.25 0.92
N LYS A 4 6.64 15.29 0.09
CA LYS A 4 6.68 15.46 -1.38
C LYS A 4 5.37 15.08 -2.05
N ILE A 5 4.60 14.19 -1.42
CA ILE A 5 3.34 13.67 -1.96
C ILE A 5 2.17 14.34 -1.24
N ASP A 6 1.19 14.78 -2.02
CA ASP A 6 -0.06 15.34 -1.53
C ASP A 6 -1.17 14.27 -1.57
N PRO A 7 -1.79 13.91 -0.41
CA PRO A 7 -2.95 13.04 -0.36
C PRO A 7 -4.10 13.46 -1.27
N ASP A 8 -4.31 14.75 -1.50
CA ASP A 8 -5.42 15.23 -2.32
C ASP A 8 -5.21 14.89 -3.79
N VAL A 9 -3.96 14.91 -4.26
CA VAL A 9 -3.60 14.45 -5.61
C VAL A 9 -3.82 12.95 -5.75
N LEU A 10 -3.45 12.16 -4.74
CA LEU A 10 -3.71 10.71 -4.74
C LEU A 10 -5.21 10.40 -4.79
N GLY A 11 -6.02 11.17 -4.06
CA GLY A 11 -7.48 11.07 -4.10
C GLY A 11 -8.06 11.40 -5.48
N LYS A 12 -7.50 12.38 -6.19
CA LYS A 12 -7.89 12.70 -7.58
C LYS A 12 -7.55 11.55 -8.52
N VAL A 13 -6.32 11.02 -8.46
CA VAL A 13 -5.90 9.89 -9.29
C VAL A 13 -6.75 8.65 -9.02
N ALA A 14 -7.04 8.35 -7.75
CA ALA A 14 -7.89 7.23 -7.39
C ALA A 14 -9.28 7.34 -8.05
N LYS A 15 -9.91 8.52 -7.99
CA LYS A 15 -11.22 8.76 -8.61
C LYS A 15 -11.20 8.64 -10.13
N GLN A 16 -10.10 9.02 -10.80
CA GLN A 16 -9.98 8.95 -12.26
C GLN A 16 -10.03 7.52 -12.81
N VAL A 17 -9.60 6.54 -12.01
CA VAL A 17 -9.50 5.14 -12.46
C VAL A 17 -10.66 4.26 -12.00
N VAL A 18 -11.56 4.78 -11.17
CA VAL A 18 -12.74 4.05 -10.70
C VAL A 18 -13.60 3.63 -11.90
N GLY A 19 -14.01 2.37 -11.90
CA GLY A 19 -14.86 1.80 -12.95
C GLY A 19 -14.10 1.30 -14.19
N LEU A 20 -12.77 1.52 -14.26
CA LEU A 20 -11.95 0.89 -15.29
C LEU A 20 -11.86 -0.63 -15.07
N PRO A 21 -11.70 -1.44 -16.14
CA PRO A 21 -11.62 -2.88 -16.01
C PRO A 21 -10.38 -3.32 -15.21
N LEU A 22 -10.59 -4.27 -14.30
CA LEU A 22 -9.52 -4.86 -13.50
C LEU A 22 -8.97 -6.13 -14.17
N GLU A 23 -9.81 -6.86 -14.88
CA GLU A 23 -9.56 -8.20 -15.45
C GLU A 23 -8.41 -8.19 -16.45
N ASN A 24 -8.32 -7.12 -17.25
CA ASN A 24 -7.24 -6.89 -18.21
C ASN A 24 -6.07 -6.07 -17.61
N GLY A 25 -6.16 -5.68 -16.34
CA GLY A 25 -5.18 -4.86 -15.63
C GLY A 25 -5.20 -3.36 -15.96
N GLU A 26 -6.15 -2.89 -16.78
CA GLU A 26 -6.23 -1.49 -17.22
C GLU A 26 -6.33 -0.51 -16.06
N LEU A 27 -7.20 -0.79 -15.08
CA LEU A 27 -7.35 0.01 -13.87
C LEU A 27 -6.01 0.25 -13.16
N ILE A 28 -5.20 -0.82 -13.01
CA ILE A 28 -3.90 -0.74 -12.34
C ILE A 28 -2.90 0.04 -13.20
N THR A 29 -2.84 -0.24 -14.50
CA THR A 29 -1.94 0.44 -15.43
C THR A 29 -2.21 1.95 -15.44
N ARG A 30 -3.48 2.35 -15.59
CA ARG A 30 -3.89 3.75 -15.59
C ARG A 30 -3.61 4.46 -14.27
N ALA A 31 -3.79 3.77 -13.14
CA ALA A 31 -3.46 4.33 -11.83
C ALA A 31 -1.98 4.67 -11.72
N ILE A 32 -1.11 3.78 -12.21
CA ILE A 32 0.34 3.98 -12.15
C ILE A 32 0.79 5.06 -13.12
N GLU A 33 0.25 5.09 -14.33
CA GLU A 33 0.51 6.16 -15.31
C GLU A 33 0.11 7.52 -14.75
N ALA A 34 -1.10 7.67 -14.22
CA ALA A 34 -1.57 8.92 -13.64
C ALA A 34 -0.72 9.36 -12.43
N LEU A 35 -0.31 8.42 -11.56
CA LEU A 35 0.61 8.71 -10.46
C LEU A 35 2.00 9.16 -10.96
N ALA A 36 2.52 8.53 -12.01
CA ALA A 36 3.80 8.90 -12.62
C ALA A 36 3.73 10.24 -13.36
N ASP A 37 2.58 10.62 -13.90
CA ASP A 37 2.37 11.91 -14.55
C ASP A 37 2.36 13.06 -13.51
N GLU A 38 1.76 12.83 -12.33
CA GLU A 38 1.76 13.79 -11.22
C GLU A 38 3.13 13.86 -10.50
N TYR A 39 3.85 12.74 -10.44
CA TYR A 39 5.12 12.63 -9.72
C TYR A 39 6.25 11.99 -10.56
N PRO A 40 6.64 12.58 -11.70
CA PRO A 40 7.57 11.96 -12.66
C PRO A 40 8.98 11.75 -12.10
N ASP A 41 9.39 12.57 -11.13
CA ASP A 41 10.70 12.44 -10.47
C ASP A 41 10.70 11.37 -9.35
N LEU A 42 9.54 10.85 -8.95
CA LEU A 42 9.39 9.95 -7.81
C LEU A 42 8.84 8.56 -8.19
N ILE A 43 7.98 8.48 -9.20
CA ILE A 43 7.27 7.26 -9.59
C ILE A 43 7.59 6.90 -11.04
N ASP A 44 8.07 5.67 -11.25
CA ASP A 44 8.31 5.12 -12.57
C ASP A 44 7.02 4.55 -13.17
N ARG A 45 6.78 4.81 -14.46
CA ARG A 45 5.65 4.23 -15.22
C ARG A 45 5.75 2.72 -15.37
N THR A 46 6.94 2.15 -15.21
CA THR A 46 7.24 0.72 -15.29
C THR A 46 7.50 0.16 -13.89
N PRO A 47 6.44 -0.16 -13.13
CA PRO A 47 6.58 -0.59 -11.75
C PRO A 47 7.22 -1.97 -11.66
N GLY A 48 7.74 -2.27 -10.47
CA GLY A 48 8.27 -3.59 -10.14
C GLY A 48 7.23 -4.71 -10.21
N ARG A 49 7.71 -5.94 -9.98
CA ARG A 49 6.87 -7.13 -9.90
C ARG A 49 5.94 -7.07 -8.69
N TRP A 50 4.82 -7.78 -8.78
CA TRP A 50 3.96 -8.03 -7.62
C TRP A 50 4.70 -8.88 -6.59
N VAL A 51 4.56 -8.50 -5.32
CA VAL A 51 5.10 -9.24 -4.18
C VAL A 51 3.93 -9.71 -3.32
N GLY A 52 3.97 -10.96 -2.86
CA GLY A 52 3.01 -11.44 -1.88
C GLY A 52 3.25 -10.76 -0.54
N SER A 53 2.20 -10.27 0.10
CA SER A 53 2.28 -9.62 1.41
C SER A 53 1.25 -10.25 2.33
N LYS A 54 1.69 -10.64 3.53
CA LYS A 54 0.81 -11.07 4.62
C LYS A 54 1.21 -10.27 5.85
N ALA A 55 0.39 -9.35 6.32
CA ALA A 55 0.69 -8.61 7.55
C ALA A 55 -0.53 -8.46 8.45
N GLY A 56 -0.39 -8.73 9.75
CA GLY A 56 -1.53 -8.63 10.68
C GLY A 56 -2.74 -9.51 10.29
N GLY A 57 -2.51 -10.62 9.58
CA GLY A 57 -3.57 -11.48 9.03
C GLY A 57 -4.10 -11.06 7.65
N ILE A 58 -3.81 -9.83 7.20
CA ILE A 58 -4.18 -9.30 5.89
C ILE A 58 -3.25 -9.90 4.83
N LEU A 59 -3.81 -10.73 3.94
CA LEU A 59 -3.11 -11.37 2.83
C LEU A 59 -3.50 -10.70 1.50
N GLY A 60 -2.49 -10.34 0.71
CA GLY A 60 -2.71 -9.76 -0.61
C GLY A 60 -1.43 -9.68 -1.44
N LYS A 61 -1.52 -8.84 -2.48
CA LYS A 61 -0.42 -8.52 -3.38
C LYS A 61 -0.13 -7.04 -3.27
N VAL A 62 1.15 -6.72 -3.21
CA VAL A 62 1.65 -5.35 -3.17
C VAL A 62 2.58 -5.09 -4.35
N ARG A 63 2.48 -3.89 -4.90
CA ARG A 63 3.41 -3.35 -5.89
C ARG A 63 3.91 -2.02 -5.38
N PHE A 64 5.22 -1.94 -5.15
CA PHE A 64 5.87 -0.73 -4.68
C PHE A 64 6.06 0.25 -5.84
N LEU A 65 5.64 1.50 -5.62
CA LEU A 65 5.79 2.59 -6.60
C LEU A 65 6.83 3.61 -6.15
N TYR A 66 6.86 3.91 -4.86
CA TYR A 66 7.81 4.85 -4.27
C TYR A 66 8.13 4.48 -2.83
N PHE A 67 9.37 4.69 -2.42
CA PHE A 67 9.82 4.48 -1.04
C PHE A 67 10.92 5.46 -0.65
N SER A 68 10.81 6.01 0.56
CA SER A 68 11.81 6.84 1.22
C SER A 68 11.74 6.63 2.74
N PRO A 69 12.71 7.12 3.52
CA PRO A 69 12.64 7.02 4.99
C PRO A 69 11.42 7.69 5.63
N ARG A 70 10.70 8.57 4.90
CA ARG A 70 9.56 9.33 5.42
C ARG A 70 8.23 9.10 4.71
N GLU A 71 8.25 8.56 3.50
CA GLU A 71 7.08 8.43 2.63
C GLU A 71 7.17 7.17 1.79
N TYR A 72 6.05 6.49 1.56
CA TYR A 72 5.94 5.40 0.58
C TYR A 72 4.61 5.46 -0.17
N ILE A 73 4.60 4.97 -1.40
CA ILE A 73 3.37 4.67 -2.16
C ILE A 73 3.45 3.23 -2.65
N VAL A 74 2.37 2.48 -2.41
CA VAL A 74 2.17 1.16 -2.97
C VAL A 74 0.77 1.03 -3.55
N ILE A 75 0.60 0.10 -4.48
CA ILE A 75 -0.72 -0.45 -4.80
C ILE A 75 -0.85 -1.77 -4.07
N PHE A 76 -1.91 -1.91 -3.29
CA PHE A 76 -2.25 -3.13 -2.58
C PHE A 76 -3.61 -3.64 -3.04
N GLY A 77 -3.76 -4.96 -3.15
CA GLY A 77 -5.07 -5.56 -3.26
C GLY A 77 -5.10 -7.03 -2.90
N SER A 78 -6.31 -7.55 -2.73
CA SER A 78 -6.54 -8.96 -2.40
C SER A 78 -7.54 -9.58 -3.37
N PRO A 79 -7.08 -10.41 -4.33
CA PRO A 79 -7.98 -11.07 -5.27
C PRO A 79 -9.01 -11.98 -4.60
N SER A 80 -8.62 -12.67 -3.52
CA SER A 80 -9.47 -13.62 -2.78
C SER A 80 -10.21 -13.00 -1.59
N GLY A 81 -9.93 -11.74 -1.26
CA GLY A 81 -10.35 -11.11 -0.02
C GLY A 81 -9.53 -11.59 1.18
N THR A 82 -9.59 -10.82 2.26
CA THR A 82 -8.87 -11.09 3.50
C THR A 82 -9.44 -10.30 4.68
N GLN A 83 -9.20 -10.78 5.90
CA GLN A 83 -9.55 -10.10 7.14
C GLN A 83 -8.34 -10.05 8.06
N GLY A 84 -8.20 -8.95 8.79
CA GLY A 84 -7.13 -8.83 9.74
C GLY A 84 -6.99 -7.46 10.35
N PHE A 85 -5.84 -7.25 10.95
CA PHE A 85 -5.45 -6.06 11.66
C PHE A 85 -4.61 -5.15 10.76
N SER A 86 -4.94 -3.86 10.73
CA SER A 86 -4.20 -2.85 9.95
C SER A 86 -2.74 -2.69 10.37
N GLY A 87 -2.36 -3.17 11.56
CA GLY A 87 -1.14 -2.79 12.24
C GLY A 87 -1.32 -1.49 13.04
N ARG A 88 -0.44 -1.28 14.04
CA ARG A 88 -0.37 -0.04 14.82
C ARG A 88 0.91 0.71 14.52
N TYR A 89 0.84 1.67 13.62
CA TYR A 89 1.99 2.46 13.20
C TYR A 89 2.16 3.70 14.07
N LYS A 90 2.99 3.64 15.12
CA LYS A 90 3.15 4.74 16.09
C LYS A 90 3.66 6.06 15.51
N HIS A 91 4.34 6.03 14.36
CA HIS A 91 5.01 7.20 13.80
C HIS A 91 4.67 7.44 12.32
N VAL A 92 3.66 6.77 11.78
CA VAL A 92 3.26 6.88 10.37
C VAL A 92 1.75 7.00 10.28
N ASP A 93 1.31 8.01 9.55
CA ASP A 93 -0.07 8.13 9.10
C ASP A 93 -0.23 7.33 7.81
N VAL A 94 -1.32 6.58 7.68
CA VAL A 94 -1.59 5.74 6.51
C VAL A 94 -2.88 6.21 5.84
N HIS A 95 -2.78 6.47 4.54
CA HIS A 95 -3.88 6.87 3.68
C HIS A 95 -4.19 5.72 2.72
N LYS A 96 -5.46 5.35 2.60
CA LYS A 96 -5.95 4.35 1.64
C LYS A 96 -6.96 4.99 0.71
N PHE A 97 -6.71 4.92 -0.59
CA PHE A 97 -7.60 5.41 -1.63
C PHE A 97 -8.10 4.21 -2.43
N LEU A 98 -9.37 3.86 -2.25
CA LEU A 98 -9.91 2.66 -2.88
C LEU A 98 -10.17 2.93 -4.36
N ILE A 99 -9.72 2.03 -5.22
CA ILE A 99 -9.89 2.14 -6.68
C ILE A 99 -10.80 1.05 -7.24
N ALA A 100 -10.93 -0.09 -6.53
CA ALA A 100 -11.88 -1.15 -6.84
C ALA A 100 -12.29 -1.92 -5.58
N GLY A 101 -13.49 -2.52 -5.61
CA GLY A 101 -14.02 -3.37 -4.55
C GLY A 101 -14.56 -2.59 -3.35
N GLN A 102 -14.36 -3.13 -2.14
CA GLN A 102 -14.89 -2.60 -0.89
C GLN A 102 -13.97 -2.95 0.28
N ILE A 103 -13.84 -2.04 1.25
CA ILE A 103 -13.15 -2.32 2.51
C ILE A 103 -14.03 -1.91 3.68
N ASP A 104 -14.36 -2.85 4.56
CA ASP A 104 -15.02 -2.54 5.82
C ASP A 104 -13.97 -2.45 6.93
N TRP A 105 -14.12 -1.49 7.83
CA TRP A 105 -13.19 -1.29 8.93
C TRP A 105 -13.87 -0.72 10.17
N TYR A 106 -13.26 -0.93 11.33
CA TYR A 106 -13.64 -0.31 12.59
C TYR A 106 -12.40 -0.03 13.42
N ASP A 107 -12.44 1.01 14.25
CA ASP A 107 -11.36 1.32 15.17
C ASP A 107 -11.41 0.38 16.37
N VAL A 108 -10.31 -0.33 16.65
CA VAL A 108 -10.27 -1.39 17.68
C VAL A 108 -10.46 -0.86 19.09
N GLU A 109 -10.16 0.42 19.31
CA GLU A 109 -10.30 1.10 20.59
C GLU A 109 -11.59 1.89 20.71
N SER A 110 -12.47 1.87 19.70
CA SER A 110 -13.77 2.54 19.74
C SER A 110 -14.83 1.67 20.39
N ASP A 111 -15.78 2.30 21.08
CA ASP A 111 -17.01 1.65 21.59
C ASP A 111 -18.07 1.48 20.49
N ASP A 112 -17.78 1.90 19.25
CA ASP A 112 -18.68 1.76 18.11
C ASP A 112 -18.98 0.29 17.81
N LEU A 113 -20.27 -0.02 17.68
CA LEU A 113 -20.74 -1.38 17.40
C LEU A 113 -20.87 -1.69 15.90
N PHE A 114 -20.60 -0.71 15.03
CA PHE A 114 -20.79 -0.82 13.58
C PHE A 114 -19.49 -0.54 12.83
N ALA A 115 -19.25 -1.31 11.77
CA ALA A 115 -18.16 -1.06 10.85
C ALA A 115 -18.50 0.08 9.88
N SER A 116 -17.49 0.87 9.53
CA SER A 116 -17.53 1.81 8.42
C SER A 116 -17.11 1.12 7.12
N THR A 117 -17.70 1.52 6.02
CA THR A 117 -17.36 1.01 4.68
C THR A 117 -16.64 2.08 3.88
N LEU A 118 -15.55 1.69 3.22
CA LEU A 118 -14.83 2.46 2.23
C LEU A 118 -15.17 1.91 0.84
N LEU A 119 -15.60 2.79 -0.06
CA LEU A 119 -16.00 2.49 -1.44
C LEU A 119 -15.02 3.09 -2.47
N PRO A 120 -15.04 2.64 -3.74
CA PRO A 120 -14.14 3.14 -4.77
C PRO A 120 -14.28 4.66 -4.97
N GLY A 121 -13.15 5.36 -5.02
CA GLY A 121 -13.06 6.82 -5.11
C GLY A 121 -13.05 7.52 -3.75
N GLU A 122 -13.29 6.78 -2.66
CA GLU A 122 -13.20 7.31 -1.30
C GLU A 122 -11.80 7.16 -0.70
N HIS A 123 -11.58 7.89 0.38
CA HIS A 123 -10.31 7.99 1.08
C HIS A 123 -10.51 7.68 2.57
N ALA A 124 -9.73 6.73 3.10
CA ALA A 124 -9.58 6.52 4.53
C ALA A 124 -8.22 7.05 5.00
N HIS A 125 -8.23 7.84 6.07
CA HIS A 125 -7.04 8.28 6.78
C HIS A 125 -6.98 7.61 8.15
N MET A 126 -5.89 6.90 8.41
CA MET A 126 -5.58 6.31 9.70
C MET A 126 -4.39 7.06 10.30
N VAL A 127 -4.64 7.75 11.42
CA VAL A 127 -3.62 8.56 12.08
C VAL A 127 -2.65 7.64 12.82
N ARG A 128 -1.39 8.04 12.90
CA ARG A 128 -0.37 7.34 13.69
C ARG A 128 -0.86 6.93 15.07
N GLY A 129 -0.52 5.70 15.46
CA GLY A 129 -0.91 5.09 16.73
C GLY A 129 -2.30 4.46 16.76
N GLN A 130 -3.15 4.74 15.76
CA GLN A 130 -4.43 4.05 15.59
C GLN A 130 -4.24 2.63 15.04
N ALA A 131 -5.29 1.85 15.20
CA ALA A 131 -5.33 0.43 14.90
C ALA A 131 -6.76 0.04 14.52
N ARG A 132 -6.93 -0.64 13.39
CA ARG A 132 -8.23 -1.01 12.82
C ARG A 132 -8.34 -2.51 12.58
N GLY A 133 -9.52 -3.05 12.87
CA GLY A 133 -9.96 -4.32 12.30
C GLY A 133 -10.48 -4.04 10.89
N MET A 134 -10.11 -4.86 9.92
CA MET A 134 -10.45 -4.64 8.52
C MET A 134 -10.88 -5.92 7.82
N THR A 135 -11.88 -5.80 6.96
CA THR A 135 -12.23 -6.78 5.93
C THR A 135 -12.00 -6.15 4.57
N ILE A 136 -11.06 -6.70 3.80
CA ILE A 136 -10.84 -6.33 2.40
C ILE A 136 -11.56 -7.37 1.56
N HIS A 137 -12.61 -6.97 0.85
CA HIS A 137 -13.44 -7.89 0.07
C HIS A 137 -12.68 -8.42 -1.16
N PRO A 138 -13.07 -9.58 -1.72
CA PRO A 138 -12.47 -10.11 -2.95
C PRO A 138 -12.48 -9.10 -4.08
N GLY A 139 -11.37 -9.01 -4.82
CA GLY A 139 -11.24 -8.06 -5.93
C GLY A 139 -11.04 -6.61 -5.51
N SER A 140 -10.75 -6.33 -4.23
CA SER A 140 -10.51 -4.97 -3.76
C SER A 140 -9.06 -4.53 -3.94
N TRP A 141 -8.88 -3.34 -4.47
CA TRP A 141 -7.58 -2.72 -4.76
C TRP A 141 -7.58 -1.26 -4.33
N HIS A 142 -6.48 -0.81 -3.74
CA HIS A 142 -6.29 0.58 -3.31
C HIS A 142 -4.86 1.05 -3.51
N ILE A 143 -4.72 2.37 -3.62
CA ILE A 143 -3.46 3.07 -3.46
C ILE A 143 -3.27 3.28 -1.96
N GLU A 144 -2.14 2.83 -1.41
CA GLU A 144 -1.76 3.09 -0.03
C GLU A 144 -0.57 4.05 0.01
N TYR A 145 -0.73 5.13 0.76
CA TYR A 145 0.31 6.13 1.00
C TYR A 145 0.57 6.25 2.49
N GLY A 146 1.80 6.01 2.91
CA GLY A 146 2.21 6.24 4.29
C GLY A 146 3.17 7.41 4.39
N ARG A 147 2.98 8.27 5.41
CA ARG A 147 3.86 9.40 5.70
C ARG A 147 4.21 9.49 7.17
N GLY A 148 5.47 9.79 7.49
CA GLY A 148 5.96 9.86 8.87
C GLY A 148 7.39 9.36 9.01
N ALA A 149 7.66 8.50 9.99
CA ALA A 149 8.92 7.77 10.11
C ALA A 149 8.78 6.37 9.49
N VAL A 150 8.67 6.32 8.15
CA VAL A 150 8.43 5.08 7.39
C VAL A 150 9.51 4.02 7.63
N ALA A 151 10.75 4.40 7.91
CA ALA A 151 11.78 3.44 8.31
C ALA A 151 11.38 2.58 9.55
N THR A 152 10.48 3.07 10.42
CA THR A 152 9.99 2.32 11.59
C THR A 152 8.92 1.28 11.24
N THR A 153 8.34 1.34 10.03
CA THR A 153 7.37 0.33 9.56
C THR A 153 8.06 -0.85 8.89
N LEU A 154 9.32 -0.71 8.49
CA LEU A 154 10.12 -1.77 7.88
C LEU A 154 10.20 -3.02 8.76
N PRO A 155 10.46 -2.97 10.07
CA PRO A 155 10.38 -4.16 10.90
C PRO A 155 9.01 -4.84 10.84
N PHE A 156 7.88 -4.12 10.85
CA PHE A 156 6.56 -4.74 10.75
C PHE A 156 6.32 -5.37 9.36
N ALA A 157 6.66 -4.66 8.28
CA ALA A 157 6.51 -5.16 6.93
C ALA A 157 7.50 -6.31 6.60
N MET A 158 8.72 -6.24 7.13
CA MET A 158 9.79 -7.22 6.91
C MET A 158 9.67 -8.42 7.84
N VAL A 159 9.25 -8.27 9.10
CA VAL A 159 9.03 -9.39 10.02
C VAL A 159 7.97 -10.32 9.45
N ASP A 160 6.92 -9.79 8.87
CA ASP A 160 5.88 -10.62 8.27
C ASP A 160 6.28 -11.17 6.88
N THR A 161 7.03 -10.41 6.08
CA THR A 161 7.64 -10.95 4.83
C THR A 161 8.71 -12.02 5.11
N LEU A 162 9.48 -11.91 6.20
CA LEU A 162 10.53 -12.87 6.60
C LEU A 162 9.99 -14.06 7.41
N LEU A 163 8.96 -13.87 8.25
CA LEU A 163 8.37 -14.94 9.06
C LEU A 163 7.31 -15.73 8.29
N VAL A 164 6.60 -15.12 7.33
CA VAL A 164 5.64 -15.82 6.47
C VAL A 164 6.33 -16.40 5.24
N SER A 165 7.46 -15.85 4.79
CA SER A 165 8.32 -16.49 3.78
C SER A 165 9.34 -17.44 4.44
N LEU A 166 8.85 -18.51 5.06
CA LEU A 166 9.55 -19.80 4.95
C LEU A 166 9.49 -20.35 3.50
N GLU A 167 9.46 -19.48 2.50
CA GLU A 167 9.99 -19.75 1.18
C GLU A 167 11.29 -18.95 1.00
N LEU A 168 12.41 -19.66 1.22
CA LEU A 168 13.79 -19.18 1.02
C LEU A 168 14.02 -18.47 -0.32
N GLU A 169 13.20 -18.75 -1.33
CA GLU A 169 13.33 -18.20 -2.67
C GLU A 169 12.88 -16.73 -2.79
N SER A 170 11.85 -16.33 -2.05
CA SER A 170 11.31 -14.96 -2.07
C SER A 170 12.25 -13.97 -1.35
N VAL A 171 12.86 -14.42 -0.24
CA VAL A 171 13.89 -13.67 0.49
C VAL A 171 15.15 -13.50 -0.36
N ARG A 172 15.58 -14.56 -1.06
CA ARG A 172 16.73 -14.50 -1.97
C ARG A 172 16.51 -13.48 -3.09
N ARG A 173 15.34 -13.50 -3.75
CA ARG A 173 15.01 -12.57 -4.83
C ARG A 173 14.95 -11.11 -4.34
N SER A 174 14.31 -10.87 -3.21
CA SER A 174 14.19 -9.53 -2.62
C SER A 174 15.55 -8.96 -2.19
N THR A 175 16.40 -9.80 -1.60
CA THR A 175 17.77 -9.42 -1.18
C THR A 175 18.65 -9.08 -2.39
N VAL A 176 18.53 -9.84 -3.49
CA VAL A 176 19.28 -9.57 -4.72
C VAL A 176 18.88 -8.22 -5.35
N GLU A 177 17.58 -7.92 -5.38
CA GLU A 177 17.11 -6.64 -5.93
C GLU A 177 17.48 -5.46 -5.05
N PHE A 178 17.39 -5.61 -3.72
CA PHE A 178 17.85 -4.59 -2.78
C PHE A 178 19.37 -4.32 -2.92
N ALA A 179 20.18 -5.38 -3.04
CA ALA A 179 21.62 -5.26 -3.23
C ALA A 179 22.01 -4.60 -4.57
N LYS A 180 21.25 -4.85 -5.64
CA LYS A 180 21.45 -4.18 -6.94
C LYS A 180 21.15 -2.68 -6.85
N LEU A 181 20.06 -2.30 -6.17
CA LEU A 181 19.66 -0.91 -6.01
C LEU A 181 20.68 -0.13 -5.17
N VAL A 182 21.13 -0.69 -4.05
CA VAL A 182 22.17 -0.08 -3.19
C VAL A 182 23.51 0.06 -3.94
N ARG A 183 23.94 -0.94 -4.72
CA ARG A 183 25.16 -0.84 -5.54
C ARG A 183 25.07 0.22 -6.63
N ARG A 184 23.89 0.44 -7.20
CA ARG A 184 23.69 1.46 -8.24
C ARG A 184 23.73 2.87 -7.66
N GLN A 185 23.32 3.02 -6.40
CA GLN A 185 23.35 4.28 -5.66
C GLN A 185 24.74 4.62 -5.11
N LEU A 186 25.59 3.61 -4.84
CA LEU A 186 27.00 3.80 -4.43
C LEU A 186 27.96 4.04 -5.61
N ARG A 187 27.49 3.87 -6.85
CA ARG A 187 28.27 4.09 -8.09
C ARG A 187 27.90 5.41 -8.79
N ARG A 188 27.05 6.22 -8.18
CA ARG A 188 26.76 7.61 -8.55
C ARG A 188 27.17 8.49 -7.37
#